data_AF-A0A285BJU1-F1
#
_entry.id   AF-A0A285BJU1-F1
#
_cell.length_a   1.000
_cell.length_b   1.000
_cell.length_c   1.000
_cell.angle_alpha   90.00
_cell.angle_beta   90.00
_cell.angle_gamma   90.00
#
_symmetry.space_group_name_H-M   'P 1'
#
loop_
_entity.id
_entity.type
_entity.pdbx_description
1 polymer ?
#
loop_
_entity_poly.entity_id
_entity_poly.type
_entity_poly.pdbx_seq_one_letter_code
_entity_poly.pdbx_strand_id
1 'polypeptide(L)'
;MFKIEFASIKDLEYIKNIANIYNIPFPCDVNKNIFMTAIDDKPFGYISVNIKNDTAIITGHAVLPEYRNKGYGTMLLRVILNNLYNFGIKKANVDFSAHDDFYISNGFEITDNGLLVDLNELFKK
;
A
#
# COMPACT_ATOMS: atom_id res chain seq x y z
N MET A 1 14.58 9.63 11.96
CA MET A 1 13.27 9.86 12.63
C MET A 1 12.24 9.24 11.73
N PHE A 2 11.54 8.23 12.24
CA PHE A 2 10.55 7.50 11.47
C PHE A 2 9.44 8.42 10.93
N LYS A 3 9.09 8.24 9.66
CA LYS A 3 7.95 8.88 9.00
C LYS A 3 7.37 8.02 7.87
N ILE A 4 6.10 8.28 7.53
CA ILE A 4 5.45 7.77 6.33
C ILE A 4 5.04 8.97 5.47
N GLU A 5 5.45 8.98 4.21
CA GLU A 5 5.16 10.08 3.28
C GLU A 5 4.96 9.58 1.84
N PHE A 6 4.48 10.47 0.97
CA PHE A 6 4.48 10.21 -0.47
C PHE A 6 5.93 10.07 -0.96
N ALA A 7 6.18 9.06 -1.77
CA ALA A 7 7.52 8.79 -2.27
C ALA A 7 7.98 9.90 -3.25
N SER A 8 9.20 10.39 -3.04
CA SER A 8 9.89 11.23 -4.02
C SER A 8 10.52 10.39 -5.12
N ILE A 9 10.97 11.03 -6.19
CA ILE A 9 11.71 10.35 -7.28
C ILE A 9 12.94 9.60 -6.76
N LYS A 10 13.61 10.14 -5.73
CA LYS A 10 14.80 9.51 -5.12
C LYS A 10 14.45 8.23 -4.37
N ASP A 11 13.24 8.14 -3.82
CA ASP A 11 12.81 6.96 -3.06
C ASP A 11 12.50 5.78 -3.98
N LEU A 12 12.15 6.04 -5.25
CA LEU A 12 11.76 4.99 -6.21
C LEU A 12 12.87 3.96 -6.44
N GLU A 13 14.14 4.34 -6.36
CA GLU A 13 15.26 3.40 -6.47
C GLU A 13 15.27 2.41 -5.29
N TYR A 14 15.08 2.92 -4.06
CA TYR A 14 14.97 2.08 -2.88
C TYR A 14 13.73 1.19 -2.93
N ILE A 15 12.59 1.75 -3.34
CA ILE A 15 11.34 1.00 -3.47
C ILE A 15 11.49 -0.12 -4.50
N LYS A 16 12.10 0.16 -5.66
CA LYS A 16 12.39 -0.84 -6.69
C LYS A 16 13.28 -1.96 -6.15
N ASN A 17 14.30 -1.63 -5.34
CA ASN A 17 15.14 -2.62 -4.69
C ASN A 17 14.36 -3.50 -3.71
N ILE A 18 13.48 -2.90 -2.89
CA ILE A 18 12.60 -3.65 -1.99
C ILE A 18 11.65 -4.55 -2.79
N ALA A 19 11.03 -4.05 -3.85
CA ALA A 19 10.14 -4.82 -4.71
C ALA A 19 10.85 -6.05 -5.31
N ASN A 20 12.09 -5.87 -5.78
CA ASN A 20 12.92 -6.93 -6.34
C ASN A 20 13.22 -8.05 -5.32
N ILE A 21 13.46 -7.72 -4.04
CA ILE A 21 13.70 -8.71 -2.98
C ILE A 21 12.51 -9.70 -2.86
N TYR A 22 11.30 -9.22 -3.13
CA TYR A 22 10.07 -10.00 -3.00
C TYR A 22 9.44 -10.41 -4.33
N ASN A 23 10.13 -10.19 -5.46
CA ASN A 23 9.59 -10.43 -6.80
C ASN A 23 8.24 -9.75 -7.06
N ILE A 24 8.01 -8.59 -6.42
CA ILE A 24 6.81 -7.78 -6.66
C ILE A 24 7.05 -6.98 -7.95
N PRO A 25 6.17 -7.07 -8.95
CA PRO A 25 6.25 -6.21 -10.13
C PRO A 25 6.25 -4.75 -9.71
N PHE A 26 7.28 -4.01 -10.10
CA PHE A 26 7.38 -2.58 -9.80
C PHE A 26 6.87 -1.76 -10.99
N PRO A 27 5.68 -1.14 -10.91
CA PRO A 27 5.20 -0.30 -11.99
C PRO A 27 6.00 1.01 -12.02
N CYS A 28 6.89 1.15 -12.99
CA CYS A 28 7.72 2.36 -13.15
C CYS A 28 6.92 3.63 -13.54
N ASP A 29 5.62 3.51 -13.85
CA ASP A 29 4.80 4.63 -14.29
C ASP A 29 4.23 5.40 -13.08
N VAL A 30 4.99 6.39 -12.63
CA VAL A 30 4.62 7.31 -11.54
C VAL A 30 3.40 8.18 -11.85
N ASN A 31 3.03 8.34 -13.12
CA ASN A 31 1.82 9.09 -13.48
C ASN A 31 0.54 8.27 -13.25
N LYS A 32 0.68 6.95 -13.09
CA LYS A 32 -0.43 6.02 -12.88
C LYS A 32 -0.47 5.46 -11.47
N ASN A 33 0.61 5.59 -10.71
CA ASN A 33 0.72 4.97 -9.39
C ASN A 33 1.05 6.02 -8.33
N ILE A 34 0.30 5.95 -7.23
CA ILE A 34 0.61 6.69 -6.02
C ILE A 34 1.48 5.78 -5.16
N PHE A 35 2.62 6.28 -4.72
CA PHE A 35 3.54 5.56 -3.83
C PHE A 35 3.61 6.27 -2.48
N MET A 36 3.54 5.49 -1.41
CA MET A 36 3.92 5.91 -0.08
C MET A 36 5.04 5.04 0.44
N THR A 37 5.92 5.61 1.26
CA THR A 37 7.06 4.90 1.81
C THR A 37 7.26 5.19 3.29
N ALA A 38 7.70 4.17 4.02
CA ALA A 38 8.14 4.25 5.39
C ALA A 38 9.65 4.47 5.41
N ILE A 39 10.09 5.54 6.07
CA ILE A 39 11.47 6.02 6.05
C ILE A 39 11.95 6.16 7.49
N ASP A 40 13.17 5.71 7.76
CA ASP A 40 13.94 6.17 8.91
C ASP A 40 15.14 6.99 8.43
N ASP A 41 16.30 6.36 8.19
CA ASP A 41 17.41 6.97 7.44
C ASP A 41 17.22 6.82 5.92
N LYS A 42 16.65 5.70 5.51
CA LYS A 42 16.31 5.35 4.11
C LYS A 42 14.97 4.62 4.05
N PRO A 43 14.31 4.59 2.88
CA PRO A 43 13.11 3.79 2.69
C PRO A 43 13.33 2.33 3.09
N PHE A 44 12.45 1.81 3.95
CA PHE A 44 12.48 0.42 4.41
C PHE A 44 11.16 -0.33 4.16
N GLY A 45 10.14 0.37 3.69
CA GLY A 45 8.88 -0.22 3.27
C GLY A 45 8.13 0.72 2.35
N TYR A 46 7.19 0.17 1.59
CA TYR A 46 6.38 0.92 0.64
C TYR A 46 5.02 0.29 0.43
N ILE A 47 4.10 1.11 -0.06
CA ILE A 47 2.84 0.68 -0.65
C ILE A 47 2.57 1.50 -1.90
N SER A 48 2.06 0.86 -2.94
CA SER A 48 1.69 1.49 -4.21
C SER A 48 0.28 1.15 -4.60
N VAL A 49 -0.43 2.13 -5.15
CA VAL A 49 -1.81 1.98 -5.65
C VAL A 49 -1.96 2.58 -7.03
N ASN A 50 -2.76 1.93 -7.86
CA ASN A 50 -3.23 2.44 -9.15
C ASN A 50 -4.73 2.74 -9.06
N ILE A 51 -5.17 3.92 -9.49
CA ILE A 51 -6.59 4.29 -9.45
C ILE A 51 -7.23 3.99 -10.81
N LYS A 52 -8.33 3.22 -10.81
CA LYS A 52 -9.17 2.96 -11.98
C LYS A 52 -10.65 3.02 -11.57
N ASN A 53 -11.45 3.77 -12.32
CA ASN A 53 -12.91 3.83 -12.13
C ASN A 53 -13.32 4.02 -10.65
N ASP A 54 -12.77 5.04 -9.99
CA ASP A 54 -13.01 5.38 -8.57
C ASP A 54 -12.66 4.28 -7.55
N THR A 55 -11.87 3.29 -7.96
CA THR A 55 -11.35 2.22 -7.11
C THR A 55 -9.83 2.23 -7.15
N ALA A 56 -9.20 2.20 -5.97
CA ALA A 56 -7.76 2.02 -5.84
C ALA A 56 -7.42 0.53 -5.86
N ILE A 57 -6.42 0.15 -6.66
CA ILE A 57 -5.88 -1.20 -6.75
C ILE A 57 -4.50 -1.17 -6.09
N ILE A 58 -4.29 -1.92 -5.02
CA ILE A 58 -2.97 -2.06 -4.39
C ILE A 58 -2.10 -2.91 -5.31
N THR A 59 -1.04 -2.30 -5.86
CA THR A 59 -0.14 -2.92 -6.85
C THR A 59 1.16 -3.43 -6.24
N GLY A 60 1.48 -3.03 -5.01
CA GLY A 60 2.66 -3.47 -4.31
C GLY A 60 2.63 -3.02 -2.86
N HIS A 61 3.07 -3.89 -1.96
CA HIS A 61 3.14 -3.60 -0.53
C HIS A 61 4.23 -4.47 0.10
N ALA A 62 5.26 -3.86 0.66
CA ALA A 62 6.35 -4.59 1.29
C ALA A 62 7.02 -3.80 2.41
N VAL A 63 7.55 -4.55 3.39
CA VAL A 63 8.39 -4.04 4.47
C VAL A 63 9.60 -4.98 4.59
N LEU A 64 10.80 -4.40 4.67
CA LEU A 64 12.05 -5.14 4.86
C LEU A 64 12.00 -6.01 6.13
N PRO A 65 12.64 -7.20 6.14
CA PRO A 65 12.45 -8.19 7.21
C PRO A 65 12.74 -7.67 8.61
N GLU A 66 13.81 -6.87 8.76
CA GLU A 66 14.26 -6.28 10.02
C GLU A 66 13.31 -5.21 10.60
N TYR A 67 12.33 -4.76 9.80
CA TYR A 67 11.28 -3.83 10.19
C TYR A 67 9.91 -4.51 10.39
N ARG A 68 9.78 -5.83 10.16
CA ARG A 68 8.49 -6.54 10.30
C ARG A 68 8.07 -6.73 11.76
N ASN A 69 6.80 -7.11 11.95
CA ASN A 69 6.17 -7.37 13.25
C ASN A 69 6.18 -6.17 14.22
N LYS A 70 6.32 -4.95 13.67
CA LYS A 70 6.30 -3.67 14.40
C LYS A 70 5.09 -2.79 14.01
N GLY A 71 4.19 -3.30 13.19
CA GLY A 71 2.99 -2.57 12.72
C GLY A 71 3.19 -1.69 11.48
N TYR A 72 4.40 -1.58 10.91
CA TYR A 72 4.66 -0.68 9.79
C TYR A 72 3.88 -1.01 8.51
N GLY A 73 3.60 -2.29 8.22
CA GLY A 73 2.75 -2.66 7.09
C GLY A 73 1.31 -2.15 7.27
N THR A 74 0.76 -2.31 8.48
CA THR A 74 -0.55 -1.74 8.84
C THR A 74 -0.54 -0.23 8.76
N MET A 75 0.52 0.44 9.22
CA MET A 75 0.63 1.89 9.13
C MET A 75 0.67 2.36 7.67
N LEU A 76 1.49 1.75 6.81
CA LEU A 76 1.53 2.07 5.37
C LEU A 76 0.15 1.93 4.73
N LEU A 77 -0.52 0.79 4.97
CA LEU A 77 -1.86 0.54 4.48
C LEU A 77 -2.86 1.60 4.96
N ARG A 78 -2.94 1.83 6.27
CA ARG A 78 -3.90 2.79 6.85
C ARG A 78 -3.66 4.21 6.35
N VAL A 79 -2.40 4.64 6.24
CA VAL A 79 -2.07 5.97 5.75
C VAL A 79 -2.46 6.15 4.28
N ILE A 80 -2.15 5.19 3.40
CA ILE A 80 -2.55 5.32 1.99
C ILE A 80 -4.07 5.27 1.83
N LEU A 81 -4.77 4.38 2.55
CA LEU A 81 -6.23 4.29 2.51
C LEU A 81 -6.91 5.57 3.01
N ASN A 82 -6.39 6.19 4.07
CA ASN A 82 -6.91 7.46 4.57
C ASN A 82 -6.67 8.61 3.57
N ASN A 83 -5.52 8.65 2.89
CA ASN A 83 -5.28 9.61 1.82
C ASN A 83 -6.24 9.40 0.64
N LEU A 84 -6.46 8.15 0.22
CA LEU A 84 -7.42 7.82 -0.83
C LEU A 84 -8.85 8.24 -0.46
N TYR A 85 -9.26 7.98 0.78
CA TYR A 85 -10.55 8.43 1.32
C TYR A 85 -10.68 9.97 1.24
N ASN A 86 -9.66 10.70 1.68
CA ASN A 86 -9.63 12.17 1.58
C ASN A 86 -9.63 12.68 0.13
N PHE A 87 -9.17 11.89 -0.83
CA PHE A 87 -9.25 12.19 -2.27
C PHE A 87 -10.61 11.81 -2.89
N GLY A 88 -11.56 11.31 -2.10
CA GLY A 88 -12.90 10.92 -2.56
C GLY A 88 -12.99 9.53 -3.16
N ILE A 89 -11.92 8.73 -3.09
CA ILE A 89 -11.94 7.33 -3.50
C ILE A 89 -12.73 6.52 -2.48
N LYS A 90 -13.64 5.67 -2.96
CA LYS A 90 -14.60 4.96 -2.10
C LYS A 90 -14.19 3.54 -1.79
N LYS A 91 -13.38 2.93 -2.65
CA LYS A 91 -13.04 1.51 -2.55
C LYS A 91 -11.56 1.31 -2.81
N ALA A 92 -10.97 0.34 -2.10
CA ALA A 92 -9.67 -0.20 -2.43
C ALA A 92 -9.76 -1.71 -2.59
N ASN A 93 -8.98 -2.29 -3.51
CA ASN A 93 -8.86 -3.72 -3.68
C ASN A 93 -7.41 -4.16 -3.78
N VAL A 94 -7.20 -5.46 -3.61
CA VAL A 94 -5.91 -6.14 -3.81
C VAL A 94 -6.19 -7.54 -4.35
N ASP A 95 -5.34 -8.01 -5.26
CA ASP A 95 -5.42 -9.37 -5.79
C ASP A 95 -5.09 -10.40 -4.70
N PHE A 96 -5.58 -11.63 -4.86
CA PHE A 96 -5.28 -12.74 -3.95
C PHE A 96 -3.78 -13.02 -3.83
N SER A 97 -3.35 -13.38 -2.63
CA SER A 97 -1.95 -13.56 -2.29
C SER A 97 -1.76 -14.50 -1.09
N ALA A 98 -0.51 -14.86 -0.78
CA ALA A 98 -0.18 -15.54 0.47
C ALA A 98 -0.34 -14.66 1.73
N HIS A 99 -0.81 -13.41 1.58
CA HIS A 99 -0.93 -12.41 2.64
C HIS A 99 -2.38 -11.92 2.82
N ASP A 100 -3.37 -12.67 2.35
CA ASP A 100 -4.78 -12.26 2.41
C ASP A 100 -5.26 -12.05 3.85
N ASP A 101 -4.83 -12.90 4.80
CA ASP A 101 -5.11 -12.75 6.23
C ASP A 101 -4.68 -11.39 6.78
N PHE A 102 -3.57 -10.83 6.28
CA PHE A 102 -3.13 -9.49 6.66
C PHE A 102 -4.16 -8.43 6.22
N TYR A 103 -4.64 -8.50 4.99
CA TYR A 103 -5.64 -7.53 4.50
C TYR A 103 -7.00 -7.73 5.18
N ILE A 104 -7.42 -8.98 5.41
CA ILE A 104 -8.66 -9.30 6.13
C ILE A 104 -8.61 -8.71 7.55
N SER A 105 -7.51 -8.89 8.27
CA SER A 105 -7.33 -8.28 9.60
C SER A 105 -7.35 -6.74 9.59
N ASN A 106 -7.19 -6.13 8.41
CA ASN A 106 -7.26 -4.69 8.20
C ASN A 106 -8.60 -4.22 7.62
N GLY A 107 -9.62 -5.07 7.60
CA GLY A 107 -10.99 -4.73 7.22
C GLY A 107 -11.32 -4.97 5.75
N PHE A 108 -10.48 -5.70 5.02
CA PHE A 108 -10.84 -6.17 3.68
C PHE A 108 -11.72 -7.41 3.76
N GLU A 109 -12.63 -7.55 2.81
CA GLU A 109 -13.52 -8.69 2.64
C GLU A 109 -13.16 -9.45 1.36
N ILE A 110 -13.33 -10.77 1.38
CA ILE A 110 -13.11 -11.63 0.21
C ILE A 110 -14.24 -11.40 -0.80
N THR A 111 -13.86 -11.30 -2.08
CA THR A 111 -14.76 -11.19 -3.23
C THR A 111 -14.37 -12.23 -4.30
N ASP A 112 -15.09 -12.29 -5.42
CA ASP A 112 -14.77 -13.22 -6.51
C ASP A 112 -13.40 -12.98 -7.17
N ASN A 113 -12.90 -11.74 -7.11
CA ASN A 113 -11.72 -11.31 -7.88
C ASN A 113 -10.59 -10.75 -7.00
N GLY A 114 -10.54 -11.12 -5.71
CA GLY A 114 -9.57 -10.63 -4.75
C GLY A 114 -10.24 -10.12 -3.48
N LEU A 115 -9.58 -9.20 -2.79
CA LEU A 115 -10.07 -8.61 -1.55
C LEU A 115 -10.44 -7.15 -1.77
N LEU A 116 -11.52 -6.71 -1.13
CA LEU A 116 -12.05 -5.35 -1.28
C LEU A 116 -12.36 -4.73 0.09
N VAL A 117 -12.16 -3.43 0.21
CA VAL A 117 -12.60 -2.65 1.37
C VAL A 117 -13.36 -1.41 0.91
N ASP A 118 -14.49 -1.12 1.54
CA ASP A 118 -15.17 0.16 1.40
C ASP A 118 -14.56 1.17 2.38
N LEU A 119 -13.99 2.25 1.84
CA LEU A 119 -13.29 3.25 2.62
C LEU A 119 -14.24 4.14 3.42
N ASN A 120 -15.49 4.30 2.98
CA ASN A 120 -16.49 4.99 3.79
C ASN A 120 -16.77 4.18 5.03
N GLU A 121 -16.90 2.86 4.91
CA GLU A 121 -17.15 1.99 6.06
C GLU A 121 -15.95 1.87 6.98
N LEU A 122 -14.76 1.75 6.39
CA LEU A 122 -13.50 1.64 7.13
C LEU A 122 -13.20 2.87 8.00
N PHE A 123 -13.58 4.05 7.52
CA PHE A 123 -13.34 5.34 8.18
C PHE A 123 -14.62 6.02 8.67
N LYS A 124 -15.75 5.29 8.76
CA LYS A 124 -16.98 5.76 9.42
C LYS A 124 -16.60 6.26 10.82
N LYS A 125 -16.78 7.55 11.07
CA LYS A 125 -16.67 8.16 12.39
C LYS A 125 -17.91 7.83 13.22
#